data_AF-A0A8S0H2L9-F1
#
_entry.id   AF-A0A8S0H2L9-F1
#
_cell.length_a   1.000
_cell.length_b   1.000
_cell.length_c   1.000
_cell.angle_alpha   90.00
_cell.angle_beta   90.00
_cell.angle_gamma   90.00
#
_symmetry.space_group_name_H-M   'P 1'
#
loop_
_entity.id
_entity.type
_entity.pdbx_description
1 polymer ?
#
loop_
_entity_poly.entity_id
_entity_poly.type
_entity_poly.pdbx_seq_one_letter_code
_entity_poly.pdbx_strand_id
1 'polypeptide(L)'
;MGGLNFTGNSLNNQGGNLRGEGAVTLDLLGALVNTQGKLAASGPLLLKRSSRIDNQDGQLVSQNLMTLFSNSLDNSNRGTLAANGALQVNVSGEVRNQNDGLIYSRDAGLSLSAGSLNNAKGAIQSAKAQTLAATGGIDNQGGKLIAEDGDLDIQGASLDNRAGVLSSLKGLFQARISGVLNNHGGQAEAQRLDLQALAGFDNGAGRMAAKGGDLLLNAGSTGVDNSHGGLYASGRVKASGNQLDNSTGQINGQHIDLDFNGSLVNQGGLIESRESLALRGASLDNQGGKLRALAPGGKTDLQIGGLFDNRNGLLESANTDLTLAASGFLNQGGSLLHLGEGNFDIATGNVINAGGSLVTRGGLTLTADSWTNSSVIQAGRLNLDVNHFSQTAAGQLLASQHLQAGAAVGTTTGCWPAMAAWTCRSAAPIPVMAGYPAWAPLALARPSSTLAPRAASPVAAVPRSRSPGN
;
A
#
# COMPACT_ATOMS: atom_id res chain seq x y z
N MET A 1 19.02 8.01 -46.81
CA MET A 1 18.68 6.62 -46.43
C MET A 1 17.20 6.40 -46.74
N GLY A 2 16.85 5.27 -47.36
CA GLY A 2 15.51 5.05 -47.92
C GLY A 2 14.46 4.79 -46.84
N GLY A 3 13.52 5.72 -46.67
CA GLY A 3 12.31 5.47 -45.89
C GLY A 3 11.34 4.56 -46.63
N LEU A 4 10.47 3.88 -45.91
CA LEU A 4 9.37 3.08 -46.47
C LEU A 4 8.07 3.83 -46.24
N ASN A 5 7.36 4.19 -47.31
CA ASN A 5 6.03 4.75 -47.24
C ASN A 5 5.06 3.82 -47.96
N PHE A 6 4.02 3.35 -47.27
CA PHE A 6 2.98 2.50 -47.86
C PHE A 6 1.60 3.02 -47.50
N THR A 7 0.76 3.18 -48.52
CA THR A 7 -0.66 3.52 -48.38
C THR A 7 -1.46 2.44 -49.09
N GLY A 8 -2.42 1.84 -48.40
CA GLY A 8 -3.21 0.76 -48.96
C GLY A 8 -4.35 0.28 -48.06
N ASN A 9 -4.98 -0.82 -48.46
CA ASN A 9 -6.01 -1.43 -47.62
C ASN A 9 -5.37 -2.17 -46.44
N SER A 10 -4.65 -3.25 -46.67
CA SER A 10 -4.00 -4.05 -45.62
C SER A 10 -2.55 -4.32 -45.99
N LEU A 11 -1.72 -4.58 -44.99
CA LEU A 11 -0.35 -5.07 -45.14
C LEU A 11 -0.23 -6.42 -44.44
N ASN A 12 0.12 -7.46 -45.19
CA ASN A 12 0.40 -8.79 -44.64
C ASN A 12 1.92 -9.07 -44.71
N ASN A 13 2.52 -9.18 -43.53
CA ASN A 13 3.91 -9.53 -43.29
C ASN A 13 4.01 -10.79 -42.40
N GLN A 14 3.03 -11.68 -42.46
CA GLN A 14 3.05 -12.93 -41.71
C GLN A 14 4.28 -13.77 -42.09
N GLY A 15 5.07 -14.16 -41.08
CA GLY A 15 6.34 -14.88 -41.28
C GLY A 15 7.43 -14.10 -42.06
N GLY A 16 7.14 -12.85 -42.45
CA GLY A 16 8.01 -12.03 -43.29
C GLY A 16 8.96 -11.16 -42.49
N ASN A 17 9.87 -10.48 -43.19
CA ASN A 17 10.82 -9.53 -42.62
C ASN A 17 10.85 -8.25 -43.46
N LEU A 18 10.11 -7.23 -43.02
CA LEU A 18 10.09 -5.90 -43.62
C LEU A 18 11.01 -4.98 -42.83
N ARG A 19 11.93 -4.33 -43.53
CA ARG A 19 12.90 -3.41 -42.93
C ARG A 19 12.97 -2.11 -43.71
N GLY A 20 12.73 -1.00 -43.02
CA GLY A 20 13.03 0.34 -43.50
C GLY A 20 14.41 0.79 -43.01
N GLU A 21 15.28 1.22 -43.91
CA GLU A 21 16.60 1.81 -43.57
C GLU A 21 16.49 3.26 -43.07
N GLY A 22 15.28 3.84 -43.09
CA GLY A 22 14.95 5.14 -42.51
C GLY A 22 13.61 5.08 -41.76
N ALA A 23 12.82 6.15 -41.87
CA ALA A 23 11.46 6.18 -41.34
C ALA A 23 10.55 5.17 -42.07
N VAL A 24 9.64 4.54 -41.36
CA VAL A 24 8.58 3.70 -41.91
C VAL A 24 7.24 4.38 -41.63
N THR A 25 6.49 4.73 -42.67
CA THR A 25 5.13 5.26 -42.55
C THR A 25 4.14 4.33 -43.25
N LEU A 26 3.14 3.86 -42.51
CA LEU A 26 2.06 3.04 -43.00
C LEU A 26 0.73 3.79 -42.83
N ASP A 27 -0.09 3.79 -43.87
CA ASP A 27 -1.45 4.33 -43.86
C ASP A 27 -2.40 3.24 -44.40
N LEU A 28 -3.08 2.55 -43.47
CA LEU A 28 -3.86 1.35 -43.76
C LEU A 28 -5.35 1.59 -43.43
N LEU A 29 -6.25 1.31 -44.37
CA LEU A 29 -7.69 1.32 -44.09
C LEU A 29 -8.14 0.05 -43.35
N GLY A 30 -7.46 -1.06 -43.61
CA GLY A 30 -7.64 -2.39 -43.06
C GLY A 30 -6.54 -2.77 -42.07
N ALA A 31 -6.11 -4.02 -42.13
CA ALA A 31 -5.26 -4.63 -41.09
C ALA A 31 -3.77 -4.56 -41.40
N LEU A 32 -2.96 -4.44 -40.35
CA LEU A 32 -1.55 -4.83 -40.34
C LEU A 32 -1.45 -6.24 -39.74
N VAL A 33 -1.13 -7.24 -40.55
CA VAL A 33 -0.86 -8.62 -40.09
C VAL A 33 0.65 -8.81 -40.07
N ASN A 34 1.22 -9.02 -38.89
CA ASN A 34 2.63 -9.21 -38.66
C ASN A 34 2.89 -10.45 -37.77
N THR A 35 1.99 -11.44 -37.81
CA THR A 35 2.11 -12.66 -37.01
C THR A 35 3.34 -13.46 -37.42
N GLN A 36 4.17 -13.88 -36.45
CA GLN A 36 5.48 -14.52 -36.72
C GLN A 36 6.41 -13.69 -37.63
N GLY A 37 6.05 -12.43 -37.89
CA GLY A 37 6.74 -11.54 -38.80
C GLY A 37 7.58 -10.52 -38.05
N LYS A 38 8.44 -9.83 -38.79
CA LYS A 38 9.22 -8.70 -38.28
C LYS A 38 9.03 -7.49 -39.18
N LEU A 39 8.64 -6.37 -38.59
CA LEU A 39 8.63 -5.07 -39.23
C LEU A 39 9.51 -4.13 -38.43
N ALA A 40 10.62 -3.68 -39.03
CA ALA A 40 11.64 -2.88 -38.38
C ALA A 40 11.88 -1.54 -39.10
N ALA A 41 11.92 -0.45 -38.35
CA ALA A 41 12.33 0.87 -38.83
C ALA A 41 13.66 1.28 -38.19
N SER A 42 14.64 1.65 -39.01
CA SER A 42 15.91 2.23 -38.53
C SER A 42 15.75 3.70 -38.10
N GLY A 43 14.65 4.35 -38.52
CA GLY A 43 14.16 5.62 -38.00
C GLY A 43 12.81 5.46 -37.28
N PRO A 44 11.97 6.51 -37.25
CA PRO A 44 10.63 6.44 -36.67
C PRO A 44 9.73 5.44 -37.40
N LEU A 45 8.85 4.77 -36.66
CA LEU A 45 7.78 3.94 -37.21
C LEU A 45 6.44 4.61 -36.90
N LEU A 46 5.73 5.03 -37.95
CA LEU A 46 4.39 5.63 -37.85
C LEU A 46 3.39 4.75 -38.59
N LEU A 47 2.41 4.20 -37.86
CA LEU A 47 1.19 3.66 -38.44
C LEU A 47 0.07 4.68 -38.23
N LYS A 48 -0.25 5.45 -39.28
CA LYS A 48 -1.19 6.57 -39.24
C LYS A 48 -2.62 6.16 -38.89
N ARG A 49 -3.04 4.98 -39.34
CA ARG A 49 -4.31 4.33 -39.04
C ARG A 49 -4.27 2.88 -39.48
N SER A 50 -5.11 2.05 -38.85
CA SER A 50 -5.42 0.68 -39.24
C SER A 50 -6.69 0.22 -38.52
N SER A 51 -7.50 -0.66 -39.13
CA SER A 51 -8.61 -1.28 -38.42
C SER A 51 -8.16 -2.28 -37.34
N ARG A 52 -7.02 -2.95 -37.53
CA ARG A 52 -6.47 -3.91 -36.58
C ARG A 52 -4.97 -4.12 -36.81
N ILE A 53 -4.21 -4.17 -35.73
CA ILE A 53 -2.84 -4.69 -35.73
C ILE A 53 -2.85 -6.10 -35.13
N ASP A 54 -2.35 -7.09 -35.86
CA ASP A 54 -2.18 -8.47 -35.39
C ASP A 54 -0.68 -8.81 -35.40
N ASN A 55 -0.06 -8.78 -34.22
CA ASN A 55 1.37 -8.94 -33.98
C ASN A 55 1.67 -10.15 -33.08
N GLN A 56 0.80 -11.16 -33.05
CA GLN A 56 1.02 -12.36 -32.26
C GLN A 56 2.28 -13.11 -32.71
N ASP A 57 3.15 -13.45 -31.75
CA ASP A 57 4.48 -14.05 -32.00
C ASP A 57 5.35 -13.23 -32.99
N GLY A 58 4.98 -11.97 -33.24
CA GLY A 58 5.60 -11.06 -34.20
C GLY A 58 6.37 -9.94 -33.52
N GLN A 59 7.07 -9.15 -34.32
CA GLN A 59 7.89 -8.02 -33.86
C GLN A 59 7.60 -6.76 -34.68
N LEU A 60 7.11 -5.70 -34.03
CA LEU A 60 7.18 -4.34 -34.55
C LEU A 60 8.27 -3.59 -33.78
N VAL A 61 9.27 -3.07 -34.50
CA VAL A 61 10.46 -2.46 -33.89
C VAL A 61 10.78 -1.12 -34.52
N SER A 62 11.05 -0.11 -33.70
CA SER A 62 11.64 1.17 -34.12
C SER A 62 12.93 1.46 -33.37
N GLN A 63 13.97 1.90 -34.08
CA GLN A 63 15.18 2.42 -33.46
C GLN A 63 15.02 3.87 -32.96
N ASN A 64 13.83 4.47 -33.09
CA ASN A 64 13.49 5.81 -32.62
C ASN A 64 12.05 5.80 -32.07
N LEU A 65 11.25 6.85 -32.31
CA LEU A 65 9.84 6.96 -31.98
C LEU A 65 9.01 5.91 -32.73
N MET A 66 8.14 5.22 -32.00
CA MET A 66 7.05 4.45 -32.59
C MET A 66 5.71 5.07 -32.22
N THR A 67 4.87 5.32 -33.22
CA THR A 67 3.50 5.80 -33.05
C THR A 67 2.54 4.88 -33.80
N LEU A 68 1.57 4.30 -33.11
CA LEU A 68 0.57 3.39 -33.67
C LEU A 68 -0.83 3.94 -33.45
N PHE A 69 -1.62 4.06 -34.51
CA PHE A 69 -3.05 4.36 -34.46
C PHE A 69 -3.84 3.17 -35.01
N SER A 70 -4.75 2.59 -34.23
CA SER A 70 -5.62 1.50 -34.69
C SER A 70 -6.97 1.42 -33.96
N ASN A 71 -7.92 0.63 -34.46
CA ASN A 71 -9.12 0.30 -33.68
C ASN A 71 -8.89 -0.85 -32.70
N SER A 72 -7.97 -1.76 -32.98
CA SER A 72 -7.60 -2.86 -32.08
C SER A 72 -6.16 -3.28 -32.27
N LEU A 73 -5.52 -3.75 -31.20
CA LEU A 73 -4.14 -4.21 -31.21
C LEU A 73 -4.06 -5.56 -30.49
N ASP A 74 -3.60 -6.58 -31.20
CA ASP A 74 -3.23 -7.88 -30.62
C ASP A 74 -1.72 -8.05 -30.67
N ASN A 75 -1.09 -7.96 -29.52
CA ASN A 75 0.33 -8.21 -29.26
C ASN A 75 0.52 -9.39 -28.30
N SER A 76 -0.48 -10.28 -28.20
CA SER A 76 -0.43 -11.41 -27.29
C SER A 76 0.47 -12.54 -27.79
N ASN A 77 0.64 -13.58 -26.97
CA ASN A 77 1.32 -14.82 -27.37
C ASN A 77 2.75 -14.56 -27.88
N ARG A 78 3.60 -13.97 -27.04
CA ARG A 78 4.99 -13.55 -27.34
C ARG A 78 5.14 -12.45 -28.41
N GLY A 79 4.07 -11.72 -28.73
CA GLY A 79 4.16 -10.51 -29.57
C GLY A 79 5.04 -9.45 -28.93
N THR A 80 5.80 -8.71 -29.75
CA THR A 80 6.69 -7.63 -29.29
C THR A 80 6.43 -6.33 -30.03
N LEU A 81 6.13 -5.26 -29.29
CA LEU A 81 6.23 -3.87 -29.72
C LEU A 81 7.39 -3.21 -28.98
N ALA A 82 8.44 -2.81 -29.71
CA ALA A 82 9.64 -2.25 -29.10
C ALA A 82 10.10 -0.97 -29.81
N ALA A 83 10.19 0.12 -29.05
CA ALA A 83 10.82 1.36 -29.50
C ALA A 83 12.08 1.63 -28.69
N ASN A 84 13.18 2.05 -29.34
CA ASN A 84 14.30 2.60 -28.57
C ASN A 84 13.91 3.97 -27.98
N GLY A 85 13.26 4.82 -28.78
CA GLY A 85 12.71 6.09 -28.33
C GLY A 85 11.35 5.94 -27.66
N ALA A 86 10.58 7.03 -27.64
CA ALA A 86 9.24 7.02 -27.05
C ALA A 86 8.31 6.07 -27.83
N LEU A 87 7.36 5.48 -27.11
CA LEU A 87 6.35 4.59 -27.68
C LEU A 87 4.97 5.17 -27.42
N GLN A 88 4.22 5.44 -28.48
CA GLN A 88 2.86 5.99 -28.44
C GLN A 88 1.90 5.01 -29.10
N VAL A 89 0.99 4.43 -28.31
CA VAL A 89 -0.02 3.48 -28.77
C VAL A 89 -1.40 4.08 -28.55
N ASN A 90 -2.10 4.38 -29.63
CA ASN A 90 -3.43 4.99 -29.61
C ASN A 90 -4.42 4.03 -30.25
N VAL A 91 -5.20 3.34 -29.41
CA VAL A 91 -6.17 2.33 -29.83
C VAL A 91 -7.56 2.74 -29.38
N SER A 92 -8.54 2.76 -30.28
CA SER A 92 -9.91 3.16 -29.90
C SER A 92 -10.69 2.04 -29.18
N GLY A 93 -10.33 0.77 -29.45
CA GLY A 93 -10.87 -0.41 -28.80
C GLY A 93 -9.86 -1.11 -27.89
N GLU A 94 -9.78 -2.43 -27.95
CA GLU A 94 -8.97 -3.23 -27.02
C GLU A 94 -7.51 -3.34 -27.45
N VAL A 95 -6.62 -3.24 -26.46
CA VAL A 95 -5.22 -3.68 -26.55
C VAL A 95 -5.07 -5.01 -25.81
N ARG A 96 -4.62 -6.03 -26.53
CA ARG A 96 -4.29 -7.36 -26.01
C ARG A 96 -2.80 -7.55 -25.98
N ASN A 97 -2.24 -7.71 -24.79
CA ASN A 97 -0.82 -7.94 -24.53
C ASN A 97 -0.60 -9.14 -23.60
N GLN A 98 -1.58 -10.04 -23.49
CA GLN A 98 -1.50 -11.20 -22.62
C GLN A 98 -0.53 -12.29 -23.10
N ASN A 99 -0.24 -13.26 -22.23
CA ASN A 99 0.55 -14.47 -22.55
C ASN A 99 1.93 -14.15 -23.14
N ASP A 100 2.81 -13.57 -22.31
CA ASP A 100 4.17 -13.17 -22.68
C ASP A 100 4.26 -12.08 -23.77
N GLY A 101 3.17 -11.34 -24.01
CA GLY A 101 3.20 -10.13 -24.83
C GLY A 101 4.08 -9.06 -24.19
N LEU A 102 4.87 -8.35 -25.01
CA LEU A 102 5.78 -7.29 -24.59
C LEU A 102 5.52 -5.99 -25.35
N ILE A 103 5.26 -4.91 -24.61
CA ILE A 103 5.25 -3.54 -25.12
C ILE A 103 6.30 -2.76 -24.34
N TYR A 104 7.32 -2.24 -25.03
CA TYR A 104 8.51 -1.68 -24.38
C TYR A 104 9.07 -0.43 -25.05
N SER A 105 9.39 0.59 -24.25
CA SER A 105 10.22 1.74 -24.63
C SER A 105 11.56 1.69 -23.91
N ARG A 106 12.67 1.59 -24.66
CA ARG A 106 14.01 1.34 -24.09
C ARG A 106 14.65 2.54 -23.44
N ASP A 107 14.59 3.72 -24.06
CA ASP A 107 15.36 4.89 -23.63
C ASP A 107 14.46 6.05 -23.18
N ALA A 108 13.15 5.94 -23.38
CA ALA A 108 12.19 7.02 -23.18
C ALA A 108 10.91 6.54 -22.47
N GLY A 109 9.85 7.36 -22.58
CA GLY A 109 8.55 7.06 -21.99
C GLY A 109 7.61 6.31 -22.93
N LEU A 110 6.56 5.74 -22.34
CA LEU A 110 5.49 5.02 -23.02
C LEU A 110 4.15 5.69 -22.71
N SER A 111 3.37 5.97 -23.75
CA SER A 111 1.98 6.43 -23.64
C SER A 111 1.07 5.45 -24.37
N LEU A 112 0.07 4.91 -23.68
CA LEU A 112 -0.92 4.00 -24.24
C LEU A 112 -2.32 4.50 -23.91
N SER A 113 -3.11 4.75 -24.94
CA SER A 113 -4.55 5.03 -24.84
C SER A 113 -5.33 3.87 -25.46
N ALA A 114 -6.34 3.37 -24.75
CA ALA A 114 -7.18 2.25 -25.20
C ALA A 114 -8.65 2.41 -24.78
N GLY A 115 -9.55 1.69 -25.43
CA GLY A 115 -10.89 1.41 -24.89
C GLY A 115 -10.81 0.45 -23.69
N SER A 116 -9.98 -0.59 -23.79
CA SER A 116 -9.64 -1.49 -22.69
C SER A 116 -8.24 -2.07 -22.89
N LEU A 117 -7.62 -2.51 -21.79
CA LEU A 117 -6.29 -3.09 -21.83
C LEU A 117 -6.29 -4.46 -21.13
N ASN A 118 -5.88 -5.50 -21.85
CA ASN A 118 -5.58 -6.80 -21.30
C ASN A 118 -4.07 -7.05 -21.35
N ASN A 119 -3.42 -6.98 -20.20
CA ASN A 119 -2.01 -7.26 -19.97
C ASN A 119 -1.81 -8.49 -19.06
N ALA A 120 -2.79 -9.40 -18.99
CA ALA A 120 -2.71 -10.57 -18.12
C ALA A 120 -1.52 -11.46 -18.51
N LYS A 121 -0.61 -11.73 -17.57
CA LYS A 121 0.66 -12.45 -17.84
C LYS A 121 1.51 -11.82 -18.96
N GLY A 122 1.30 -10.53 -19.24
CA GLY A 122 2.07 -9.73 -20.19
C GLY A 122 3.01 -8.76 -19.48
N ALA A 123 3.76 -8.00 -20.27
CA ALA A 123 4.63 -6.92 -19.77
C ALA A 123 4.48 -5.64 -20.60
N ILE A 124 4.23 -4.53 -19.92
CA ILE A 124 4.33 -3.18 -20.48
C ILE A 124 5.32 -2.39 -19.64
N GLN A 125 6.41 -1.97 -20.26
CA GLN A 125 7.54 -1.38 -19.55
C GLN A 125 8.09 -0.16 -20.28
N SER A 126 8.65 0.78 -19.53
CA SER A 126 9.38 1.91 -20.09
C SER A 126 10.53 2.34 -19.22
N ALA A 127 11.59 2.85 -19.84
CA ALA A 127 12.72 3.39 -19.10
C ALA A 127 12.38 4.68 -18.35
N LYS A 128 11.47 5.50 -18.87
CA LYS A 128 11.04 6.76 -18.24
C LYS A 128 9.58 6.65 -17.79
N ALA A 129 8.82 7.73 -17.93
CA ALA A 129 7.43 7.76 -17.50
C ALA A 129 6.55 6.83 -18.36
N GLN A 130 5.59 6.17 -17.71
CA GLN A 130 4.60 5.30 -18.32
C GLN A 130 3.20 5.83 -18.04
N THR A 131 2.47 6.24 -19.08
CA THR A 131 1.07 6.66 -18.96
C THR A 131 0.17 5.65 -19.66
N LEU A 132 -0.81 5.13 -18.94
CA LEU A 132 -1.81 4.20 -19.44
C LEU A 132 -3.20 4.77 -19.18
N ALA A 133 -3.94 5.08 -20.23
CA ALA A 133 -5.31 5.56 -20.16
C ALA A 133 -6.24 4.57 -20.85
N ALA A 134 -7.16 3.98 -20.12
CA ALA A 134 -8.24 3.16 -20.67
C ALA A 134 -9.59 3.81 -20.33
N THR A 135 -10.53 3.85 -21.27
CA THR A 135 -11.91 4.28 -20.93
C THR A 135 -12.67 3.20 -20.17
N GLY A 136 -12.29 1.94 -20.35
CA GLY A 136 -12.80 0.76 -19.66
C GLY A 136 -11.79 0.18 -18.65
N GLY A 137 -11.84 -1.15 -18.50
CA GLY A 137 -10.99 -1.88 -17.54
C GLY A 137 -9.56 -2.11 -18.03
N ILE A 138 -8.66 -2.20 -17.05
CA ILE A 138 -7.27 -2.62 -17.22
C ILE A 138 -7.08 -3.93 -16.45
N ASP A 139 -6.86 -5.02 -17.16
CA ASP A 139 -6.49 -6.32 -16.61
C ASP A 139 -4.96 -6.47 -16.64
N ASN A 140 -4.33 -6.53 -15.47
CA ASN A 140 -2.91 -6.80 -15.25
C ASN A 140 -2.71 -8.05 -14.39
N GLN A 141 -3.63 -9.01 -14.43
CA GLN A 141 -3.54 -10.23 -13.62
C GLN A 141 -2.29 -11.05 -13.97
N GLY A 142 -1.41 -11.27 -12.99
CA GLY A 142 -0.10 -11.91 -13.22
C GLY A 142 0.82 -11.16 -14.20
N GLY A 143 0.43 -9.95 -14.62
CA GLY A 143 1.14 -9.10 -15.57
C GLY A 143 2.08 -8.12 -14.89
N LYS A 144 2.76 -7.31 -15.69
CA LYS A 144 3.71 -6.29 -15.23
C LYS A 144 3.47 -4.96 -15.93
N LEU A 145 3.32 -3.90 -15.16
CA LEU A 145 3.34 -2.50 -15.61
C LEU A 145 4.48 -1.78 -14.86
N ILE A 146 5.56 -1.41 -15.57
CA ILE A 146 6.80 -0.94 -14.92
C ILE A 146 7.36 0.31 -15.59
N ALA A 147 7.47 1.40 -14.83
CA ALA A 147 8.30 2.56 -15.15
C ALA A 147 9.64 2.46 -14.38
N GLU A 148 10.76 2.37 -15.08
CA GLU A 148 12.07 2.14 -14.46
C GLU A 148 12.68 3.40 -13.82
N ASP A 149 12.58 4.55 -14.49
CA ASP A 149 13.17 5.82 -14.09
C ASP A 149 12.20 6.98 -14.39
N GLY A 150 10.94 6.80 -14.01
CA GLY A 150 9.89 7.78 -14.15
C GLY A 150 8.60 7.37 -13.45
N ASP A 151 7.59 8.22 -13.56
CA ASP A 151 6.28 7.99 -12.95
C ASP A 151 5.48 6.94 -13.72
N LEU A 152 4.64 6.19 -13.00
CA LEU A 152 3.59 5.36 -13.56
C LEU A 152 2.25 6.07 -13.33
N ASP A 153 1.56 6.44 -14.41
CA ASP A 153 0.23 7.05 -14.35
C ASP A 153 -0.78 6.12 -15.02
N ILE A 154 -1.82 5.72 -14.26
CA ILE A 154 -2.87 4.82 -14.73
C ILE A 154 -4.24 5.49 -14.54
N GLN A 155 -5.01 5.55 -15.62
CA GLN A 155 -6.39 6.03 -15.62
C GLN A 155 -7.29 4.96 -16.23
N GLY A 156 -8.39 4.63 -15.57
CA GLY A 156 -9.24 3.51 -15.97
C GLY A 156 -10.59 3.47 -15.26
N ALA A 157 -11.54 2.72 -15.83
CA ALA A 157 -12.79 2.41 -15.14
C ALA A 157 -12.57 1.39 -14.01
N SER A 158 -11.68 0.43 -14.22
CA SER A 158 -11.23 -0.53 -13.21
C SER A 158 -9.77 -0.91 -13.45
N LEU A 159 -9.09 -1.36 -12.40
CA LEU A 159 -7.73 -1.89 -12.47
C LEU A 159 -7.66 -3.20 -11.68
N ASP A 160 -7.45 -4.31 -12.38
CA ASP A 160 -7.24 -5.63 -11.78
C ASP A 160 -5.75 -6.00 -11.85
N ASN A 161 -5.09 -6.01 -10.72
CA ASN A 161 -3.67 -6.34 -10.53
C ASN A 161 -3.49 -7.62 -9.69
N ARG A 162 -4.46 -8.54 -9.68
CA ARG A 162 -4.32 -9.76 -8.89
C ARG A 162 -3.10 -10.58 -9.32
N ALA A 163 -2.25 -10.94 -8.36
CA ALA A 163 -0.95 -11.58 -8.61
C ALA A 163 -0.02 -10.83 -9.60
N GLY A 164 -0.34 -9.59 -9.96
CA GLY A 164 0.41 -8.76 -10.89
C GLY A 164 1.37 -7.81 -10.18
N VAL A 165 2.12 -7.05 -10.98
CA VAL A 165 3.08 -6.04 -10.52
C VAL A 165 2.80 -4.69 -11.16
N LEU A 166 2.62 -3.68 -10.32
CA LEU A 166 2.61 -2.26 -10.67
C LEU A 166 3.84 -1.62 -10.03
N SER A 167 4.70 -0.99 -10.84
CA SER A 167 5.97 -0.48 -10.32
C SER A 167 6.38 0.85 -10.95
N SER A 168 6.74 1.81 -10.10
CA SER A 168 7.53 2.99 -10.48
C SER A 168 8.79 3.01 -9.61
N LEU A 169 9.90 2.47 -10.11
CA LEU A 169 11.06 2.17 -9.27
C LEU A 169 11.68 3.42 -8.64
N LYS A 170 11.56 4.57 -9.31
CA LYS A 170 12.17 5.84 -8.92
C LYS A 170 11.21 7.03 -8.92
N GLY A 171 9.93 6.81 -9.20
CA GLY A 171 8.94 7.88 -9.33
C GLY A 171 7.69 7.67 -8.47
N LEU A 172 6.69 8.47 -8.76
CA LEU A 172 5.32 8.33 -8.28
C LEU A 172 4.61 7.23 -9.07
N PHE A 173 3.88 6.36 -8.39
CA PHE A 173 2.78 5.65 -9.03
C PHE A 173 1.47 6.34 -8.66
N GLN A 174 0.80 6.90 -9.66
CA GLN A 174 -0.53 7.50 -9.57
C GLN A 174 -1.56 6.61 -10.27
N ALA A 175 -2.70 6.40 -9.62
CA ALA A 175 -3.84 5.72 -10.22
C ALA A 175 -5.13 6.53 -9.99
N ARG A 176 -5.86 6.81 -11.06
CA ARG A 176 -7.18 7.47 -11.04
C ARG A 176 -8.21 6.51 -11.61
N ILE A 177 -8.87 5.76 -10.71
CA ILE A 177 -9.81 4.70 -11.06
C ILE A 177 -11.22 5.12 -10.64
N SER A 178 -12.17 5.15 -11.60
CA SER A 178 -13.55 5.51 -11.28
C SER A 178 -14.33 4.38 -10.60
N GLY A 179 -13.88 3.14 -10.78
CA GLY A 179 -14.44 1.94 -10.18
C GLY A 179 -13.52 1.33 -9.13
N VAL A 180 -13.32 0.02 -9.23
CA VAL A 180 -12.53 -0.78 -8.28
C VAL A 180 -11.07 -0.85 -8.71
N LEU A 181 -10.17 -0.70 -7.74
CA LEU A 181 -8.77 -1.13 -7.86
C LEU A 181 -8.59 -2.41 -7.03
N ASN A 182 -8.31 -3.52 -7.71
CA ASN A 182 -8.06 -4.82 -7.10
C ASN A 182 -6.57 -5.16 -7.19
N ASN A 183 -5.89 -5.15 -6.05
CA ASN A 183 -4.50 -5.56 -5.84
C ASN A 183 -4.42 -6.83 -4.98
N HIS A 184 -5.48 -7.65 -4.94
CA HIS A 184 -5.51 -8.84 -4.10
C HIS A 184 -4.40 -9.84 -4.49
N GLY A 185 -3.52 -10.17 -3.54
CA GLY A 185 -2.32 -10.97 -3.80
C GLY A 185 -1.34 -10.34 -4.81
N GLY A 186 -1.55 -9.10 -5.21
CA GLY A 186 -0.72 -8.33 -6.13
C GLY A 186 0.30 -7.45 -5.41
N GLN A 187 1.16 -6.81 -6.20
CA GLN A 187 2.19 -5.90 -5.71
C GLN A 187 2.09 -4.54 -6.42
N ALA A 188 2.05 -3.47 -5.63
CA ALA A 188 2.19 -2.09 -6.08
C ALA A 188 3.32 -1.40 -5.31
N GLU A 189 4.39 -0.99 -6.01
CA GLU A 189 5.55 -0.37 -5.37
C GLU A 189 6.04 0.85 -6.11
N ALA A 190 6.30 1.92 -5.37
CA ALA A 190 6.87 3.15 -5.92
C ALA A 190 7.66 3.94 -4.88
N GLN A 191 8.27 5.08 -5.27
CA GLN A 191 8.81 6.01 -4.27
C GLN A 191 7.67 6.63 -3.46
N ARG A 192 6.58 7.00 -4.14
CA ARG A 192 5.33 7.46 -3.55
C ARG A 192 4.14 6.80 -4.25
N LEU A 193 3.05 6.63 -3.52
CA LEU A 193 1.79 6.11 -4.06
C LEU A 193 0.69 7.17 -3.88
N ASP A 194 -0.03 7.51 -4.94
CA ASP A 194 -1.21 8.39 -4.93
C ASP A 194 -2.34 7.71 -5.69
N LEU A 195 -3.19 6.99 -4.96
CA LEU A 195 -4.17 6.08 -5.54
C LEU A 195 -5.58 6.51 -5.18
N GLN A 196 -6.43 6.60 -6.20
CA GLN A 196 -7.85 6.86 -6.06
C GLN A 196 -8.63 5.75 -6.75
N ALA A 197 -9.62 5.17 -6.05
CA ALA A 197 -10.57 4.20 -6.56
C ALA A 197 -11.93 4.46 -5.92
N LEU A 198 -12.92 4.87 -6.71
CA LEU A 198 -14.17 5.42 -6.19
C LEU A 198 -15.27 4.36 -5.94
N ALA A 199 -15.05 3.10 -6.34
CA ALA A 199 -15.98 2.01 -6.07
C ALA A 199 -15.39 0.87 -5.20
N GLY A 200 -14.15 1.02 -4.72
CA GLY A 200 -13.54 0.09 -3.78
C GLY A 200 -12.04 -0.09 -3.99
N PHE A 201 -11.34 -0.33 -2.90
CA PHE A 201 -9.94 -0.78 -2.89
C PHE A 201 -9.86 -2.16 -2.27
N ASP A 202 -9.36 -3.12 -3.03
CA ASP A 202 -9.04 -4.46 -2.52
C ASP A 202 -7.52 -4.65 -2.55
N ASN A 203 -6.91 -4.75 -1.38
CA ASN A 203 -5.52 -5.10 -1.16
C ASN A 203 -5.39 -6.38 -0.33
N GLY A 204 -6.42 -7.24 -0.33
CA GLY A 204 -6.45 -8.46 0.45
C GLY A 204 -5.29 -9.39 0.07
N ALA A 205 -4.53 -9.88 1.05
CA ALA A 205 -3.29 -10.65 0.83
C ALA A 205 -2.25 -9.97 -0.11
N GLY A 206 -2.46 -8.70 -0.45
CA GLY A 206 -1.68 -7.92 -1.39
C GLY A 206 -0.67 -7.03 -0.68
N ARG A 207 0.14 -6.33 -1.48
CA ARG A 207 1.17 -5.42 -0.99
C ARG A 207 1.14 -4.10 -1.73
N MET A 208 1.05 -3.00 -0.98
CA MET A 208 1.30 -1.64 -1.47
C MET A 208 2.43 -0.98 -0.68
N ALA A 209 3.46 -0.47 -1.37
CA ALA A 209 4.66 0.10 -0.74
C ALA A 209 5.10 1.43 -1.36
N ALA A 210 5.13 2.49 -0.55
CA ALA A 210 5.85 3.71 -0.85
C ALA A 210 7.24 3.66 -0.18
N LYS A 211 8.28 3.39 -0.98
CA LYS A 211 9.64 3.13 -0.48
C LYS A 211 10.41 4.37 -0.04
N GLY A 212 10.05 5.55 -0.55
CA GLY A 212 10.76 6.80 -0.30
C GLY A 212 9.91 7.97 0.18
N GLY A 213 8.58 7.80 0.25
CA GLY A 213 7.68 8.82 0.78
C GLY A 213 6.33 8.25 1.16
N ASP A 214 5.28 8.99 0.82
CA ASP A 214 3.92 8.75 1.29
C ASP A 214 3.17 7.73 0.43
N LEU A 215 2.25 7.02 1.08
CA LEU A 215 1.20 6.21 0.48
C LEU A 215 -0.14 6.90 0.78
N LEU A 216 -0.79 7.42 -0.25
CA LEU A 216 -2.08 8.11 -0.19
C LEU A 216 -3.15 7.27 -0.90
N LEU A 217 -4.19 6.85 -0.17
CA LEU A 217 -5.36 6.15 -0.72
C LEU A 217 -6.63 6.97 -0.53
N ASN A 218 -7.42 7.13 -1.59
CA ASN A 218 -8.75 7.74 -1.53
C ASN A 218 -9.80 6.78 -2.12
N ALA A 219 -10.54 6.10 -1.25
CA ALA A 219 -11.61 5.18 -1.60
C ALA A 219 -12.98 5.85 -1.85
N GLY A 220 -13.05 7.18 -1.86
CA GLY A 220 -14.30 7.92 -2.01
C GLY A 220 -15.32 7.57 -0.92
N SER A 221 -16.54 7.21 -1.32
CA SER A 221 -17.60 6.77 -0.39
C SER A 221 -17.59 5.26 -0.12
N THR A 222 -16.53 4.55 -0.52
CA THR A 222 -16.41 3.08 -0.38
C THR A 222 -15.30 2.68 0.58
N GLY A 223 -15.04 1.37 0.69
CA GLY A 223 -14.09 0.83 1.65
C GLY A 223 -12.71 0.51 1.07
N VAL A 224 -11.77 0.32 2.00
CA VAL A 224 -10.46 -0.30 1.75
C VAL A 224 -10.46 -1.66 2.46
N ASP A 225 -10.31 -2.73 1.69
CA ASP A 225 -9.98 -4.06 2.22
C ASP A 225 -8.46 -4.23 2.17
N ASN A 226 -7.84 -4.37 3.34
CA ASN A 226 -6.44 -4.68 3.54
C ASN A 226 -6.29 -5.97 4.38
N SER A 227 -7.29 -6.84 4.37
CA SER A 227 -7.27 -8.09 5.14
C SER A 227 -6.14 -8.99 4.69
N HIS A 228 -5.31 -9.47 5.62
CA HIS A 228 -4.05 -10.20 5.34
C HIS A 228 -3.04 -9.44 4.44
N GLY A 229 -3.36 -8.20 4.08
CA GLY A 229 -2.58 -7.38 3.17
C GLY A 229 -1.59 -6.50 3.93
N GLY A 230 -0.86 -5.70 3.17
CA GLY A 230 0.09 -4.76 3.72
C GLY A 230 0.13 -3.42 3.01
N LEU A 231 -0.07 -2.35 3.77
CA LEU A 231 0.13 -0.95 3.37
C LEU A 231 1.35 -0.39 4.09
N TYR A 232 2.36 0.00 3.32
CA TYR A 232 3.63 0.43 3.88
C TYR A 232 4.10 1.74 3.26
N ALA A 233 4.54 2.67 4.09
CA ALA A 233 5.18 3.90 3.64
C ALA A 233 6.43 4.18 4.45
N SER A 234 7.49 4.65 3.80
CA SER A 234 8.63 5.24 4.54
C SER A 234 8.27 6.59 5.17
N GLY A 235 7.28 7.30 4.60
CA GLY A 235 6.70 8.53 5.14
C GLY A 235 5.32 8.26 5.75
N ARG A 236 4.31 8.98 5.30
CA ARG A 236 2.93 8.85 5.78
C ARG A 236 2.17 7.74 5.05
N VAL A 237 1.41 6.93 5.79
CA VAL A 237 0.25 6.23 5.24
C VAL A 237 -0.98 7.09 5.53
N LYS A 238 -1.63 7.59 4.48
CA LYS A 238 -2.92 8.24 4.57
C LYS A 238 -3.95 7.44 3.78
N ALA A 239 -5.06 7.08 4.42
CA ALA A 239 -6.15 6.41 3.73
C ALA A 239 -7.49 7.00 4.19
N SER A 240 -8.39 7.22 3.22
CA SER A 240 -9.73 7.73 3.50
C SER A 240 -10.81 6.99 2.73
N GLY A 241 -11.99 6.87 3.34
CA GLY A 241 -13.13 6.18 2.75
C GLY A 241 -14.34 6.09 3.69
N ASN A 242 -15.20 5.11 3.46
CA ASN A 242 -16.30 4.77 4.35
C ASN A 242 -15.92 3.70 5.37
N GLN A 243 -15.24 2.63 4.96
CA GLN A 243 -14.84 1.53 5.86
C GLN A 243 -13.40 1.10 5.60
N LEU A 244 -12.73 0.63 6.65
CA LEU A 244 -11.44 -0.04 6.54
C LEU A 244 -11.53 -1.42 7.17
N ASP A 245 -11.10 -2.44 6.44
CA ASP A 245 -10.79 -3.75 6.99
C ASP A 245 -9.28 -3.98 6.96
N ASN A 246 -8.65 -4.03 8.12
CA ASN A 246 -7.24 -4.41 8.32
C ASN A 246 -7.13 -5.71 9.13
N SER A 247 -8.14 -6.59 9.07
CA SER A 247 -8.14 -7.85 9.80
C SER A 247 -6.95 -8.72 9.39
N THR A 248 -6.13 -9.11 10.36
CA THR A 248 -4.84 -9.81 10.15
C THR A 248 -3.85 -9.12 9.20
N GLY A 249 -4.16 -7.89 8.77
CA GLY A 249 -3.36 -7.08 7.88
C GLY A 249 -2.35 -6.21 8.61
N GLN A 250 -1.54 -5.49 7.83
CA GLN A 250 -0.52 -4.58 8.35
C GLN A 250 -0.63 -3.21 7.71
N ILE A 251 -0.56 -2.17 8.54
CA ILE A 251 -0.40 -0.78 8.12
C ILE A 251 0.80 -0.20 8.87
N ASN A 252 1.83 0.24 8.15
CA ASN A 252 3.06 0.77 8.75
C ASN A 252 3.54 2.05 8.05
N GLY A 253 3.89 3.07 8.84
CA GLY A 253 4.47 4.31 8.34
C GLY A 253 5.18 5.13 9.40
N GLN A 254 5.90 6.18 8.99
CA GLN A 254 6.35 7.22 9.94
C GLN A 254 5.15 7.90 10.61
N HIS A 255 4.16 8.28 9.79
CA HIS A 255 2.89 8.82 10.25
C HIS A 255 1.75 7.97 9.70
N ILE A 256 0.69 7.82 10.47
CA ILE A 256 -0.54 7.16 10.02
C ILE A 256 -1.71 8.13 10.22
N ASP A 257 -2.47 8.38 9.15
CA ASP A 257 -3.69 9.18 9.12
C ASP A 257 -4.80 8.37 8.42
N LEU A 258 -5.63 7.69 9.19
CA LEU A 258 -6.75 6.89 8.68
C LEU A 258 -8.06 7.63 8.98
N ASP A 259 -8.71 8.15 7.95
CA ASP A 259 -9.92 8.96 8.05
C ASP A 259 -11.10 8.28 7.35
N PHE A 260 -11.87 7.52 8.10
CA PHE A 260 -13.00 6.76 7.58
C PHE A 260 -14.31 7.21 8.25
N ASN A 261 -15.38 7.34 7.47
CA ASN A 261 -16.67 7.78 8.00
C ASN A 261 -17.38 6.72 8.84
N GLY A 262 -17.10 5.44 8.57
CA GLY A 262 -17.76 4.27 9.16
C GLY A 262 -16.81 3.44 10.02
N SER A 263 -16.86 2.12 9.86
CA SER A 263 -16.12 1.18 10.72
C SER A 263 -14.65 1.07 10.31
N LEU A 264 -13.78 1.09 11.31
CA LEU A 264 -12.38 0.68 11.23
C LEU A 264 -12.23 -0.69 11.91
N VAL A 265 -11.88 -1.72 11.15
CA VAL A 265 -11.63 -3.07 11.67
C VAL A 265 -10.13 -3.34 11.65
N ASN A 266 -9.56 -3.71 12.79
CA ASN A 266 -8.16 -4.11 12.97
C ASN A 266 -8.05 -5.42 13.75
N GLN A 267 -9.04 -6.32 13.61
CA GLN A 267 -9.05 -7.58 14.35
C GLN A 267 -7.84 -8.46 14.01
N GLY A 268 -7.03 -8.79 15.00
CA GLY A 268 -5.76 -9.52 14.79
C GLY A 268 -4.73 -8.81 13.90
N GLY A 269 -5.01 -7.57 13.46
CA GLY A 269 -4.18 -6.77 12.59
C GLY A 269 -3.17 -5.92 13.35
N LEU A 270 -2.26 -5.29 12.61
CA LEU A 270 -1.27 -4.35 13.12
C LEU A 270 -1.40 -3.00 12.41
N ILE A 271 -1.57 -1.94 13.18
CA ILE A 271 -1.40 -0.56 12.73
C ILE A 271 -0.29 0.05 13.57
N GLU A 272 0.84 0.35 12.94
CA GLU A 272 2.06 0.79 13.64
C GLU A 272 2.65 2.03 12.98
N SER A 273 2.62 3.14 13.69
CA SER A 273 3.30 4.36 13.30
C SER A 273 4.61 4.53 14.07
N ARG A 274 5.58 5.23 13.47
CA ARG A 274 6.75 5.66 14.21
C ARG A 274 6.45 6.88 15.07
N GLU A 275 5.93 7.95 14.48
CA GLU A 275 5.87 9.28 15.11
C GLU A 275 4.45 9.70 15.51
N SER A 276 3.44 9.48 14.67
CA SER A 276 2.07 9.87 15.00
C SER A 276 1.05 8.90 14.44
N LEU A 277 0.02 8.63 15.24
CA LEU A 277 -1.10 7.76 14.90
C LEU A 277 -2.41 8.55 15.02
N ALA A 278 -3.06 8.83 13.90
CA ALA A 278 -4.39 9.45 13.87
C ALA A 278 -5.40 8.50 13.22
N LEU A 279 -6.45 8.16 13.96
CA LEU A 279 -7.56 7.32 13.49
C LEU A 279 -8.88 8.04 13.71
N ARG A 280 -9.68 8.20 12.64
CA ARG A 280 -11.05 8.71 12.71
C ARG A 280 -12.01 7.69 12.11
N GLY A 281 -13.10 7.42 12.83
CA GLY A 281 -14.07 6.37 12.51
C GLY A 281 -15.39 6.56 13.26
N ALA A 282 -16.49 6.00 12.75
CA ALA A 282 -17.71 5.83 13.55
C ALA A 282 -17.54 4.74 14.62
N SER A 283 -16.76 3.71 14.33
CA SER A 283 -16.40 2.65 15.28
C SER A 283 -14.99 2.16 14.99
N LEU A 284 -14.34 1.62 16.02
CA LEU A 284 -13.04 0.97 15.91
C LEU A 284 -13.08 -0.39 16.61
N ASP A 285 -12.85 -1.45 15.87
CA ASP A 285 -12.72 -2.81 16.39
C ASP A 285 -11.27 -3.26 16.31
N ASN A 286 -10.58 -3.28 17.45
CA ASN A 286 -9.20 -3.70 17.62
C ASN A 286 -9.10 -5.02 18.41
N GLN A 287 -10.12 -5.86 18.39
CA GLN A 287 -10.09 -7.12 19.15
C GLN A 287 -8.96 -8.04 18.69
N GLY A 288 -8.09 -8.43 19.63
CA GLY A 288 -6.87 -9.21 19.31
C GLY A 288 -5.84 -8.47 18.44
N GLY A 289 -6.12 -7.23 18.05
CA GLY A 289 -5.28 -6.39 17.20
C GLY A 289 -4.29 -5.54 18.00
N LYS A 290 -3.42 -4.84 17.27
CA LYS A 290 -2.41 -3.95 17.82
C LYS A 290 -2.44 -2.59 17.13
N LEU A 291 -2.55 -1.53 17.93
CA LEU A 291 -2.37 -0.14 17.55
C LEU A 291 -1.13 0.38 18.26
N ARG A 292 -0.13 0.85 17.51
CA ARG A 292 1.18 1.21 18.06
C ARG A 292 1.67 2.56 17.52
N ALA A 293 2.18 3.40 18.41
CA ALA A 293 2.97 4.58 18.07
C ALA A 293 4.28 4.52 18.87
N LEU A 294 5.42 4.43 18.20
CA LEU A 294 6.66 3.93 18.82
C LEU A 294 7.61 5.01 19.34
N ALA A 295 7.54 6.23 18.84
CA ALA A 295 8.45 7.32 19.22
C ALA A 295 7.88 8.16 20.37
N PRO A 296 8.75 8.65 21.29
CA PRO A 296 8.34 9.45 22.44
C PRO A 296 7.83 10.86 22.14
N GLY A 297 7.86 11.29 20.88
CA GLY A 297 7.30 12.57 20.42
C GLY A 297 5.97 12.38 19.70
N GLY A 298 5.29 13.47 19.37
CA GLY A 298 4.05 13.45 18.59
C GLY A 298 2.80 13.19 19.43
N LYS A 299 1.72 12.83 18.73
CA LYS A 299 0.39 12.59 19.30
C LYS A 299 -0.22 11.32 18.72
N THR A 300 -0.79 10.50 19.59
CA THR A 300 -1.79 9.50 19.18
C THR A 300 -3.17 10.11 19.38
N ASP A 301 -3.97 10.16 18.31
CA ASP A 301 -5.27 10.82 18.28
C ASP A 301 -6.33 9.87 17.73
N LEU A 302 -7.14 9.30 18.62
CA LEU A 302 -8.23 8.41 18.24
C LEU A 302 -9.55 9.16 18.39
N GLN A 303 -10.20 9.44 17.27
CA GLN A 303 -11.46 10.19 17.15
C GLN A 303 -12.57 9.26 16.68
N ILE A 304 -13.14 8.50 17.62
CA ILE A 304 -14.10 7.44 17.35
C ILE A 304 -15.51 7.90 17.76
N GLY A 305 -16.40 8.11 16.79
CA GLY A 305 -17.74 8.65 17.05
C GLY A 305 -18.60 7.76 17.96
N GLY A 306 -18.36 6.45 17.95
CA GLY A 306 -19.11 5.44 18.66
C GLY A 306 -18.23 4.58 19.57
N LEU A 307 -18.32 3.27 19.38
CA LEU A 307 -17.60 2.28 20.18
C LEU A 307 -16.16 2.10 19.69
N PHE A 308 -15.22 2.18 20.63
CA PHE A 308 -13.89 1.58 20.48
C PHE A 308 -13.84 0.27 21.28
N ASP A 309 -13.78 -0.85 20.57
CA ASP A 309 -13.61 -2.19 21.14
C ASP A 309 -12.15 -2.62 21.06
N ASN A 310 -11.47 -2.64 22.20
CA ASN A 310 -10.10 -3.08 22.38
C ASN A 310 -10.03 -4.38 23.21
N ARG A 311 -11.11 -5.17 23.30
CA ARG A 311 -11.10 -6.41 24.09
C ARG A 311 -10.04 -7.38 23.56
N ASN A 312 -9.19 -7.88 24.46
CA ASN A 312 -8.02 -8.70 24.12
C ASN A 312 -7.03 -8.03 23.13
N GLY A 313 -7.18 -6.73 22.88
CA GLY A 313 -6.33 -5.94 21.98
C GLY A 313 -5.26 -5.16 22.74
N LEU A 314 -4.37 -4.53 21.98
CA LEU A 314 -3.32 -3.64 22.48
C LEU A 314 -3.43 -2.27 21.80
N LEU A 315 -3.48 -1.21 22.61
CA LEU A 315 -3.13 0.15 22.23
C LEU A 315 -1.86 0.54 22.99
N GLU A 316 -0.76 0.75 22.27
CA GLU A 316 0.52 1.21 22.81
C GLU A 316 0.91 2.53 22.16
N SER A 317 1.03 3.59 22.95
CA SER A 317 1.48 4.88 22.48
C SER A 317 2.68 5.34 23.30
N ALA A 318 3.82 5.43 22.64
CA ALA A 318 4.99 6.09 23.18
C ALA A 318 4.90 7.62 23.07
N ASN A 319 4.04 8.14 22.19
CA ASN A 319 3.90 9.56 21.91
C ASN A 319 3.71 10.39 23.18
N THR A 320 4.10 11.67 23.13
CA THR A 320 3.95 12.60 24.25
C THR A 320 2.51 12.68 24.74
N ASP A 321 1.60 12.79 23.78
CA ASP A 321 0.16 12.96 24.03
C ASP A 321 -0.64 11.79 23.45
N LEU A 322 -1.67 11.38 24.17
CA LEU A 322 -2.71 10.46 23.72
C LEU A 322 -4.08 11.08 23.98
N THR A 323 -4.85 11.27 22.91
CA THR A 323 -6.29 11.57 22.99
C THR A 323 -7.08 10.34 22.57
N LEU A 324 -7.98 9.90 23.45
CA LEU A 324 -8.96 8.86 23.20
C LEU A 324 -10.38 9.43 23.31
N ALA A 325 -10.85 10.01 22.21
CA ALA A 325 -12.23 10.46 22.08
C ALA A 325 -13.09 9.31 21.54
N ALA A 326 -13.87 8.69 22.41
CA ALA A 326 -14.84 7.65 22.05
C ALA A 326 -16.14 7.81 22.85
N SER A 327 -17.28 7.50 22.25
CA SER A 327 -18.56 7.45 22.98
C SER A 327 -18.65 6.25 23.93
N GLY A 328 -17.92 5.18 23.62
CA GLY A 328 -17.74 4.04 24.52
C GLY A 328 -16.41 3.35 24.28
N PHE A 329 -15.83 2.79 25.34
CA PHE A 329 -14.59 2.05 25.29
C PHE A 329 -14.74 0.70 26.00
N LEU A 330 -14.45 -0.39 25.30
CA LEU A 330 -14.39 -1.74 25.88
C LEU A 330 -12.95 -2.23 25.84
N ASN A 331 -12.41 -2.66 26.97
CA ASN A 331 -11.01 -3.05 27.09
C ASN A 331 -10.85 -4.33 27.94
N GLN A 332 -11.91 -5.10 28.15
CA GLN A 332 -11.83 -6.36 28.89
C GLN A 332 -10.79 -7.30 28.26
N GLY A 333 -9.83 -7.76 29.08
CA GLY A 333 -8.70 -8.57 28.63
C GLY A 333 -7.68 -7.83 27.75
N GLY A 334 -7.94 -6.57 27.41
CA GLY A 334 -7.07 -5.71 26.61
C GLY A 334 -6.17 -4.80 27.45
N SER A 335 -5.29 -4.10 26.74
CA SER A 335 -4.32 -3.17 27.33
C SER A 335 -4.29 -1.85 26.56
N LEU A 336 -4.32 -0.74 27.30
CA LEU A 336 -3.95 0.59 26.85
C LEU A 336 -2.70 1.02 27.62
N LEU A 337 -1.63 1.32 26.90
CA LEU A 337 -0.35 1.77 27.42
C LEU A 337 0.01 3.12 26.79
N HIS A 338 0.06 4.16 27.60
CA HIS A 338 0.56 5.48 27.22
C HIS A 338 1.87 5.76 27.96
N LEU A 339 2.97 5.65 27.25
CA LEU A 339 4.29 5.94 27.78
C LEU A 339 4.59 7.45 27.70
N GLY A 340 3.77 8.29 27.07
CA GLY A 340 3.92 9.74 27.13
C GLY A 340 3.75 10.30 28.55
N GLU A 341 4.50 11.35 28.87
CA GLU A 341 4.34 12.13 30.11
C GLU A 341 3.46 13.37 29.92
N GLY A 342 3.00 13.62 28.69
CA GLY A 342 2.13 14.73 28.32
C GLY A 342 0.66 14.47 28.64
N ASN A 343 -0.21 14.97 27.77
CA ASN A 343 -1.64 14.88 27.95
C ASN A 343 -2.13 13.45 27.68
N PHE A 344 -2.82 12.87 28.66
CA PHE A 344 -3.60 11.66 28.48
C PHE A 344 -5.07 12.01 28.63
N ASP A 345 -5.71 12.28 27.49
CA ASP A 345 -7.09 12.73 27.42
C ASP A 345 -8.01 11.56 27.11
N ILE A 346 -8.84 11.20 28.08
CA ILE A 346 -9.84 10.15 27.99
C ILE A 346 -11.01 10.52 28.90
N ALA A 347 -12.24 10.34 28.42
CA ALA A 347 -13.42 10.59 29.24
C ALA A 347 -13.45 9.64 30.45
N THR A 348 -13.78 10.15 31.64
CA THR A 348 -13.86 9.33 32.87
C THR A 348 -14.79 8.13 32.69
N GLY A 349 -15.94 8.31 32.01
CA GLY A 349 -16.89 7.23 31.71
C GLY A 349 -16.26 6.06 30.94
N ASN A 350 -15.28 6.33 30.07
CA ASN A 350 -14.55 5.29 29.34
C ASN A 350 -13.56 4.57 30.25
N VAL A 351 -12.94 5.24 31.21
CA VAL A 351 -12.01 4.59 32.14
C VAL A 351 -12.73 3.67 33.11
N ILE A 352 -13.81 4.16 33.73
CA ILE A 352 -14.48 3.43 34.82
C ILE A 352 -15.27 2.20 34.34
N ASN A 353 -15.65 2.15 33.06
CA ASN A 353 -16.49 1.09 32.49
C ASN A 353 -15.75 0.12 31.56
N ALA A 354 -14.51 0.42 31.12
CA ALA A 354 -13.88 -0.35 30.05
C ALA A 354 -13.37 -1.74 30.47
N GLY A 355 -12.88 -1.89 31.69
CA GLY A 355 -12.17 -3.09 32.14
C GLY A 355 -10.71 -3.17 31.66
N GLY A 356 -10.05 -4.30 31.97
CA GLY A 356 -8.68 -4.57 31.51
C GLY A 356 -7.61 -3.71 32.18
N SER A 357 -6.54 -3.43 31.43
CA SER A 357 -5.38 -2.67 31.89
C SER A 357 -5.31 -1.30 31.20
N LEU A 358 -5.19 -0.23 31.99
CA LEU A 358 -4.89 1.13 31.54
C LEU A 358 -3.66 1.64 32.30
N VAL A 359 -2.59 1.93 31.57
CA VAL A 359 -1.34 2.44 32.13
C VAL A 359 -0.97 3.73 31.40
N THR A 360 -0.72 4.79 32.15
CA THR A 360 -0.22 6.07 31.63
C THR A 360 0.92 6.61 32.49
N ARG A 361 1.95 7.21 31.87
CA ARG A 361 2.92 8.05 32.62
C ARG A 361 2.44 9.49 32.81
N GLY A 362 1.40 9.89 32.07
CA GLY A 362 0.75 11.19 32.18
C GLY A 362 -0.18 11.33 33.39
N GLY A 363 -0.99 12.39 33.36
CA GLY A 363 -2.04 12.62 34.35
C GLY A 363 -3.34 11.88 34.02
N LEU A 364 -4.08 11.46 35.05
CA LEU A 364 -5.41 10.89 34.93
C LEU A 364 -6.32 11.50 36.02
N THR A 365 -7.42 12.11 35.60
CA THR A 365 -8.46 12.61 36.51
C THR A 365 -9.72 11.78 36.37
N LEU A 366 -10.25 11.29 37.48
CA LEU A 366 -11.46 10.48 37.53
C LEU A 366 -12.46 11.12 38.48
N THR A 367 -13.62 11.50 37.95
CA THR A 367 -14.73 12.09 38.71
C THR A 367 -16.00 11.24 38.60
N ALA A 368 -16.58 10.80 39.72
CA ALA A 368 -17.81 10.02 39.74
C ALA A 368 -18.53 10.03 41.10
N ASP A 369 -19.85 9.89 41.14
CA ASP A 369 -20.57 9.73 42.41
C ASP A 369 -20.34 8.38 43.07
N SER A 370 -20.23 7.32 42.26
CA SER A 370 -19.93 5.98 42.73
C SER A 370 -19.13 5.24 41.68
N TRP A 371 -18.12 4.51 42.13
CA TRP A 371 -17.29 3.69 41.26
C TRP A 371 -16.83 2.43 41.98
N THR A 372 -17.07 1.28 41.34
CA THR A 372 -16.46 0.01 41.72
C THR A 372 -15.38 -0.34 40.70
N ASN A 373 -14.11 -0.22 41.08
CA ASN A 373 -13.00 -0.52 40.19
C ASN A 373 -12.79 -2.04 40.06
N SER A 374 -12.86 -2.55 38.84
CA SER A 374 -12.52 -3.93 38.46
C SER A 374 -11.34 -4.02 37.48
N SER A 375 -10.71 -2.88 37.18
CA SER A 375 -9.64 -2.73 36.19
C SER A 375 -8.28 -2.57 36.87
N VAL A 376 -7.21 -2.81 36.13
CA VAL A 376 -5.84 -2.45 36.53
C VAL A 376 -5.53 -1.07 35.97
N ILE A 377 -5.42 -0.06 36.83
CA ILE A 377 -5.17 1.32 36.44
C ILE A 377 -3.89 1.82 37.10
N GLN A 378 -2.96 2.29 36.28
CA GLN A 378 -1.75 2.98 36.73
C GLN A 378 -1.64 4.33 36.03
N ALA A 379 -1.42 5.40 36.79
CA ALA A 379 -1.14 6.73 36.26
C ALA A 379 0.11 7.33 36.90
N GLY A 380 0.80 8.23 36.20
CA GLY A 380 1.87 9.05 36.77
C GLY A 380 1.30 9.92 37.89
N ARG A 381 0.35 10.78 37.52
CA ARG A 381 -0.41 11.61 38.45
C ARG A 381 -1.87 11.20 38.41
N LEU A 382 -2.40 10.70 39.52
CA LEU A 382 -3.79 10.28 39.64
C LEU A 382 -4.54 11.26 40.54
N ASN A 383 -5.59 11.89 40.01
CA ASN A 383 -6.54 12.69 40.76
C ASN A 383 -7.90 11.98 40.80
N LEU A 384 -8.32 11.57 41.99
CA LEU A 384 -9.55 10.83 42.23
C LEU A 384 -10.56 11.69 42.99
N ASP A 385 -11.62 12.07 42.31
CA ASP A 385 -12.76 12.79 42.87
C ASP A 385 -14.01 11.90 42.82
N VAL A 386 -14.04 10.91 43.71
CA VAL A 386 -15.10 9.89 43.74
C VAL A 386 -15.79 9.86 45.10
N ASN A 387 -17.10 10.04 45.13
CA ASN A 387 -17.85 10.09 46.40
C ASN A 387 -17.95 8.72 47.09
N HIS A 388 -18.24 7.65 46.33
CA HIS A 388 -18.30 6.28 46.85
C HIS A 388 -17.40 5.35 46.04
N PHE A 389 -16.23 5.02 46.59
CA PHE A 389 -15.27 4.14 45.93
C PHE A 389 -15.31 2.74 46.53
N SER A 390 -15.27 1.73 45.67
CA SER A 390 -15.02 0.33 46.03
C SER A 390 -14.10 -0.29 45.00
N GLN A 391 -13.38 -1.35 45.35
CA GLN A 391 -12.47 -2.06 44.45
C GLN A 391 -12.70 -3.56 44.58
N THR A 392 -12.87 -4.24 43.45
CA THR A 392 -12.97 -5.70 43.45
C THR A 392 -11.61 -6.34 43.70
N ALA A 393 -11.57 -7.65 43.97
CA ALA A 393 -10.31 -8.37 44.13
C ALA A 393 -9.39 -8.33 42.89
N ALA A 394 -9.96 -8.09 41.70
CA ALA A 394 -9.20 -7.96 40.45
C ALA A 394 -8.80 -6.52 40.14
N GLY A 395 -9.47 -5.53 40.75
CA GLY A 395 -9.13 -4.13 40.56
C GLY A 395 -7.78 -3.79 41.17
N GLN A 396 -7.04 -2.89 40.54
CA GLN A 396 -5.82 -2.28 41.04
C GLN A 396 -5.81 -0.80 40.67
N LEU A 397 -5.39 0.05 41.60
CA LEU A 397 -5.25 1.49 41.38
C LEU A 397 -3.89 1.94 41.91
N LEU A 398 -3.05 2.46 41.03
CA LEU A 398 -1.69 2.89 41.36
C LEU A 398 -1.40 4.28 40.80
N ALA A 399 -0.83 5.13 41.65
CA ALA A 399 -0.20 6.37 41.25
C ALA A 399 1.32 6.22 41.40
N SER A 400 2.08 6.34 40.30
CA SER A 400 3.53 6.14 40.36
C SER A 400 4.31 7.39 40.79
N GLN A 401 3.70 8.59 40.73
CA GLN A 401 4.33 9.85 41.15
C GLN A 401 3.49 10.60 42.18
N HIS A 402 2.20 10.81 41.92
CA HIS A 402 1.34 11.61 42.79
C HIS A 402 -0.10 11.09 42.83
N LEU A 403 -0.66 10.98 44.05
CA LEU A 403 -2.05 10.61 44.29
C LEU A 403 -2.77 11.76 45.02
N GLN A 404 -3.83 12.28 44.41
CA GLN A 404 -4.79 13.17 45.05
C GLN A 404 -6.13 12.45 45.15
N ALA A 405 -6.73 12.40 46.35
CA ALA A 405 -8.03 11.80 46.58
C ALA A 405 -8.94 12.78 47.34
N GLY A 406 -10.20 12.92 46.91
CA GLY A 406 -11.20 13.77 47.55
C GLY A 406 -11.58 13.30 48.96
N ALA A 407 -12.11 14.22 49.78
CA ALA A 407 -12.41 13.99 51.20
C ALA A 407 -13.51 12.93 51.48
N ALA A 408 -14.29 12.54 50.47
CA ALA A 408 -15.38 11.57 50.56
C ALA A 408 -14.97 10.11 50.29
N VAL A 409 -13.69 9.83 49.99
CA VAL A 409 -13.18 8.45 49.82
C VAL A 409 -13.03 7.72 51.18
N GLY A 410 -14.00 7.94 52.07
CA GLY A 410 -14.06 7.42 53.42
C GLY A 410 -15.20 6.41 53.55
N THR A 411 -14.92 5.17 53.11
CA THR A 411 -15.38 3.87 53.66
C THR A 411 -15.06 2.81 52.61
N THR A 412 -13.82 2.32 52.57
CA THR A 412 -13.42 1.24 51.64
C THR A 412 -12.95 0.01 52.40
N THR A 413 -13.67 -1.10 52.27
CA THR A 413 -13.14 -2.46 52.43
C THR A 413 -12.26 -2.78 51.23
N GLY A 414 -10.97 -2.44 51.29
CA GLY A 414 -9.99 -2.73 50.24
C GLY A 414 -8.70 -1.93 50.43
N CYS A 415 -7.54 -2.58 50.33
CA CYS A 415 -6.24 -1.97 50.62
C CYS A 415 -5.87 -0.89 49.59
N TRP A 416 -5.54 0.30 50.08
CA TRP A 416 -4.88 1.36 49.32
C TRP A 416 -3.36 1.18 49.37
N PRO A 417 -2.64 1.08 48.24
CA PRO A 417 -1.20 1.29 48.25
C PRO A 417 -0.94 2.81 48.21
N ALA A 418 -1.02 3.47 49.35
CA ALA A 418 -0.45 4.80 49.52
C ALA A 418 1.05 4.65 49.86
N MET A 419 1.89 5.50 49.28
CA MET A 419 3.34 5.51 49.50
C MET A 419 3.69 5.80 50.97
N ALA A 420 3.82 4.75 51.76
CA ALA A 420 4.74 4.58 52.88
C ALA A 420 4.46 3.19 53.44
N ALA A 421 5.52 2.49 53.85
CA ALA A 421 5.51 1.10 54.29
C ALA A 421 4.19 0.66 54.97
N TRP A 422 3.65 -0.47 54.55
CA TRP A 422 3.25 -1.63 55.37
C TRP A 422 2.84 -2.77 54.43
N THR A 423 3.13 -4.00 54.84
CA THR A 423 3.27 -5.18 53.98
C THR A 423 1.95 -5.72 53.43
N CYS A 424 1.63 -5.40 52.17
CA CYS A 424 0.97 -6.34 51.25
C CYS A 424 2.05 -6.96 50.37
N ARG A 425 1.99 -8.28 50.13
CA ARG A 425 3.02 -9.04 49.38
C ARG A 425 3.49 -8.25 48.17
N SER A 426 4.81 -8.07 48.09
CA SER A 426 5.52 -7.40 47.00
C SER A 426 5.13 -8.01 45.65
N ALA A 427 4.22 -7.35 44.93
CA ALA A 427 4.25 -7.40 43.48
C ALA A 427 5.34 -6.40 43.07
N ALA A 428 6.40 -6.92 42.44
CA ALA A 428 7.43 -6.08 41.84
C ALA A 428 6.78 -5.02 40.92
N PRO A 429 7.38 -3.83 40.74
CA PRO A 429 6.97 -2.94 39.67
C PRO A 429 6.85 -3.75 38.38
N ILE A 430 5.73 -3.61 37.66
CA ILE A 430 5.57 -4.21 36.34
C ILE A 430 6.78 -3.75 35.53
N PRO A 431 7.62 -4.66 35.00
CA PRO A 431 8.78 -4.25 34.24
C PRO A 431 8.28 -3.46 33.03
N VAL A 432 8.42 -2.13 33.10
CA VAL A 432 8.57 -1.33 31.90
C VAL A 432 9.81 -1.91 31.24
N MET A 433 9.68 -2.49 30.06
CA MET A 433 10.84 -2.94 29.29
C MET A 433 11.70 -1.71 29.01
N ALA A 434 12.64 -1.44 29.92
CA ALA A 434 13.70 -0.48 29.76
C ALA A 434 14.69 -1.06 28.76
N GLY A 435 14.80 -0.41 27.60
CA GLY A 435 15.80 -0.71 26.59
C GLY A 435 15.37 -1.77 25.59
N TYR A 436 14.61 -1.35 24.57
CA TYR A 436 14.91 -1.89 23.25
C TYR A 436 16.21 -1.22 22.79
N PRO A 437 17.20 -1.98 22.26
CA PRO A 437 18.30 -1.34 21.54
C PRO A 437 17.67 -0.48 20.43
N ALA A 438 18.32 0.60 20.01
CA ALA A 438 17.91 1.26 18.78
C ALA A 438 17.97 0.24 17.65
N TRP A 439 16.83 -0.34 17.27
CA TRP A 439 16.75 -1.18 16.09
C TRP A 439 16.96 -0.24 14.91
N ALA A 440 18.03 -0.52 14.17
CA ALA A 440 18.26 0.05 12.85
C ALA A 440 16.95 -0.02 12.03
N PRO A 441 16.70 0.96 11.13
CA PRO A 441 15.55 0.89 10.23
C PRO A 441 15.50 -0.51 9.63
N LEU A 442 14.31 -1.13 9.65
CA LEU A 442 14.08 -2.42 9.03
C LEU A 442 14.69 -2.34 7.63
N ALA A 443 15.85 -2.97 7.45
CA ALA A 443 16.46 -3.01 6.13
C ALA A 443 15.41 -3.68 5.26
N LEU A 444 14.93 -2.96 4.25
CA LEU A 444 14.18 -3.51 3.13
C LEU A 444 14.79 -4.87 2.85
N ALA A 445 14.06 -5.95 3.20
CA ALA A 445 14.48 -7.29 2.88
C ALA A 445 14.62 -7.30 1.37
N ARG A 446 15.86 -7.24 0.88
CA ARG A 446 16.14 -7.46 -0.53
C ARG A 446 15.56 -8.84 -0.81
N PRO A 447 14.65 -9.00 -1.78
CA PRO A 447 14.32 -10.33 -2.24
C PRO A 447 15.64 -10.95 -2.69
N SER A 448 15.89 -12.17 -2.22
CA SER A 448 16.92 -13.07 -2.72
C SER A 448 16.73 -13.23 -4.23
N SER A 449 17.36 -12.34 -4.98
CA SER A 449 17.45 -12.35 -6.43
C SER A 449 18.73 -13.09 -6.81
N THR A 450 18.73 -14.41 -6.61
CA THR A 450 19.57 -15.28 -7.43
C THR A 450 18.92 -15.41 -8.81
N LEU A 451 18.96 -14.31 -9.57
CA LEU A 451 18.88 -14.29 -11.02
C LEU A 451 19.98 -13.35 -11.48
N ALA A 452 21.20 -13.90 -11.49
CA ALA A 452 22.28 -13.32 -12.27
C ALA A 452 21.79 -13.21 -13.74
N PRO A 453 22.01 -12.08 -14.42
CA PRO A 453 21.85 -12.04 -15.86
C PRO A 453 22.87 -13.02 -16.43
N ARG A 454 22.39 -14.04 -17.12
CA ARG A 454 23.24 -14.93 -17.91
C ARG A 454 23.84 -14.06 -19.01
N ALA A 455 25.04 -13.55 -18.78
CA ALA A 455 25.82 -12.86 -19.77
C ALA A 455 25.91 -13.77 -21.00
N ALA A 456 25.60 -13.22 -22.17
CA ALA A 456 25.86 -13.85 -23.44
C ALA A 456 27.34 -14.22 -23.49
N SER A 457 27.64 -15.52 -23.57
CA SER A 457 28.98 -15.99 -23.87
C SER A 457 29.44 -15.39 -25.19
N PRO A 458 30.67 -14.84 -25.27
CA PRO A 458 31.23 -14.41 -26.53
C PRO A 458 31.48 -15.62 -27.43
N VAL A 459 31.19 -15.44 -28.72
CA VAL A 459 31.49 -16.33 -29.83
C VAL A 459 32.93 -16.82 -29.73
N ALA A 460 33.10 -18.13 -29.49
CA ALA A 460 34.39 -18.78 -29.56
C ALA A 460 34.86 -18.84 -31.01
N ALA A 461 36.08 -18.39 -31.24
CA ALA A 461 36.77 -18.45 -32.51
C ALA A 461 36.92 -19.90 -33.00
N VAL A 462 36.67 -20.09 -34.29
CA VAL A 462 36.93 -21.31 -35.07
C VAL A 462 38.42 -21.67 -34.99
N PRO A 463 38.82 -22.89 -34.60
CA PRO A 463 40.14 -23.39 -34.90
C PRO A 463 40.18 -23.91 -36.33
N ARG A 464 41.11 -23.39 -37.13
CA ARG A 464 41.49 -23.92 -38.45
C ARG A 464 41.86 -25.41 -38.31
N SER A 465 41.09 -26.30 -38.92
CA SER A 465 41.56 -27.65 -39.23
C SER A 465 42.51 -27.56 -40.43
N ARG A 466 43.75 -27.99 -40.22
CA ARG A 466 44.71 -28.32 -41.28
C ARG A 466 44.22 -29.57 -42.01
N SER A 467 44.27 -29.56 -43.34
CA SER A 467 44.29 -30.78 -44.12
C SER A 467 45.61 -31.53 -43.91
N PRO A 468 45.61 -32.85 -44.03
CA PRO A 468 46.69 -33.58 -44.68
C PRO A 468 46.20 -34.06 -46.04
N GLY A 469 47.00 -33.80 -47.07
CA GLY A 469 46.80 -34.39 -48.38
C GLY A 469 47.09 -35.89 -48.37
N ASN A 470 46.28 -36.64 -49.12
CA ASN A 470 46.70 -37.49 -50.23
C ASN A 470 45.49 -37.81 -51.09
#